data_AF-A0A3A0DA11-F1
#
_entry.id   AF-A0A3A0DA11-F1
#
_cell.length_a   1.000
_cell.length_b   1.000
_cell.length_c   1.000
_cell.angle_alpha   90.00
_cell.angle_beta   90.00
_cell.angle_gamma   90.00
#
_symmetry.space_group_name_H-M   'P 1'
#
loop_
_entity.id
_entity.type
_entity.pdbx_description
1 polymer ?
#
loop_
_entity_poly.entity_id
_entity_poly.type
_entity_poly.pdbx_seq_one_letter_code
_entity_poly.pdbx_strand_id
1 'polypeptide(L)'
;MGRLPTTQEDARWTPYGDDGEPTRPDAHADIVGASPPVDILAESCALGSALIDDAAFDDVSAVVGEFDFADEKHQIIFRAMKAVRESGKQIDVTTIQSQLKATGKLGEADDQVMLGDLARLAADVPHSASARHYAESVRDSSDKRRLHRYGIEVARQALNGTPAGKLLEFARNRIDAFATRPGELDFGIMTTAELDAGDYDVEFYIEDVLVARQPMILAGAKKSLKTSILIAMAVALALGDLFLRKFVVNGARRVLIFSGESGAGTIRETCRRVVKSHGYTMAELGNLYWSVRLPRFGDAEHIDALRVLLKRHSIEVVIVDPAYLALPSDEPGNLFAQGALLSGVTAACEEAGATLILAHHTKKNVVNPFQPVELEDISWAGFQEWTRQWALVSRRTPYNPGTGEHRLWLTFGGSVGHSSLWGLDVNEGVYSRHTPRFWEPTIRTVNDARETAKRCEEKSKAEAKENKEADARAAVRKALAKQPDGCTKTDLKAMAQLNTDRLTLALTQLLDAGHVEVCELKKSKGKFPGYRLTNRELEVEAKLAAVDGAYESAESTPVASQNPDEFNDELGF
;
A
#
# COMPACT_ATOMS: atom_id res chain seq x y z
N MET A 1 42.30 12.09 -83.15
CA MET A 1 43.25 11.03 -82.74
C MET A 1 43.66 11.29 -81.29
N GLY A 2 43.51 10.29 -80.39
CA GLY A 2 44.45 9.99 -79.30
C GLY A 2 44.50 10.83 -77.99
N ARG A 3 43.87 10.29 -76.93
CA ARG A 3 44.23 10.17 -75.48
C ARG A 3 44.96 11.27 -74.64
N LEU A 4 44.29 11.59 -73.51
CA LEU A 4 44.71 11.74 -72.08
C LEU A 4 45.51 13.00 -71.63
N PRO A 5 45.61 13.33 -70.32
CA PRO A 5 44.64 14.08 -69.49
C PRO A 5 45.26 15.38 -68.89
N THR A 6 44.46 16.42 -68.61
CA THR A 6 44.94 17.64 -67.94
C THR A 6 44.66 17.59 -66.44
N THR A 7 45.74 17.59 -65.67
CA THR A 7 45.81 17.96 -64.25
C THR A 7 45.29 19.39 -64.05
N GLN A 8 44.34 19.60 -63.14
CA GLN A 8 44.21 20.89 -62.48
C GLN A 8 43.60 20.72 -61.09
N GLU A 9 44.34 21.20 -60.11
CA GLU A 9 43.98 21.29 -58.70
C GLU A 9 42.75 22.19 -58.51
N ASP A 10 41.66 21.63 -57.99
CA ASP A 10 40.55 22.42 -57.46
C ASP A 10 40.96 23.00 -56.09
N ALA A 11 41.51 24.21 -56.13
CA ALA A 11 41.65 25.08 -54.97
C ALA A 11 40.25 25.40 -54.41
N ARG A 12 39.87 24.74 -53.31
CA ARG A 12 38.65 25.04 -52.55
C ARG A 12 38.72 26.46 -51.99
N TRP A 13 37.88 27.33 -52.54
CA TRP A 13 37.61 28.68 -52.06
C TRP A 13 37.12 28.63 -50.60
N THR A 14 37.82 29.34 -49.71
CA THR A 14 37.36 29.61 -48.33
C THR A 14 36.91 31.08 -48.26
N PRO A 15 35.71 31.39 -47.74
CA PRO A 15 35.29 32.77 -47.57
C PRO A 15 35.99 33.38 -46.36
N TYR A 16 36.73 34.47 -46.59
CA TYR A 16 37.25 35.33 -45.53
C TYR A 16 36.11 36.21 -44.98
N GLY A 17 36.07 36.39 -43.65
CA GLY A 17 35.24 37.42 -43.02
C GLY A 17 35.76 38.84 -43.34
N ASP A 18 34.96 39.86 -43.03
CA ASP A 18 35.24 41.29 -43.31
C ASP A 18 36.48 41.85 -42.55
N ASP A 19 37.09 41.02 -41.73
CA ASP A 19 38.24 41.23 -40.85
C ASP A 19 39.48 40.39 -41.23
N GLY A 20 39.41 39.59 -42.30
CA GLY A 20 40.58 38.90 -42.86
C GLY A 20 41.10 37.69 -42.06
N GLU A 21 40.39 37.25 -41.01
CA GLU A 21 40.69 35.97 -40.34
C GLU A 21 39.95 34.79 -40.99
N PRO A 22 40.56 33.58 -41.04
CA PRO A 22 39.88 32.40 -41.52
C PRO A 22 38.69 32.07 -40.60
N THR A 23 37.48 32.05 -41.17
CA THR A 23 36.28 31.60 -40.47
C THR A 23 36.51 30.15 -40.01
N ARG A 24 36.59 29.92 -38.71
CA ARG A 24 36.62 28.57 -38.14
C ARG A 24 35.33 27.86 -38.60
N PRO A 25 35.39 26.66 -39.20
CA PRO A 25 34.17 25.92 -39.52
C PRO A 25 33.34 25.74 -38.24
N ASP A 26 32.02 25.87 -38.36
CA ASP A 26 31.06 25.83 -37.26
C ASP A 26 31.26 24.60 -36.36
N ALA A 27 32.05 24.74 -35.29
CA ALA A 27 32.35 23.68 -34.32
C ALA A 27 31.09 23.09 -33.64
N HIS A 28 29.94 23.79 -33.74
CA HIS A 28 28.65 23.34 -33.22
C HIS A 28 28.03 22.17 -34.00
N ALA A 29 28.24 22.08 -35.32
CA ALA A 29 27.69 21.00 -36.14
C ALA A 29 28.43 19.66 -35.92
N ASP A 30 29.73 19.73 -35.64
CA ASP A 30 30.60 18.55 -35.49
C ASP A 30 30.39 17.79 -34.16
N ILE A 31 30.01 18.46 -33.07
CA ILE A 31 29.87 17.83 -31.74
C ILE A 31 28.61 16.93 -31.66
N VAL A 32 27.54 17.29 -32.36
CA VAL A 32 26.27 16.54 -32.37
C VAL A 32 26.37 15.27 -33.25
N GLY A 33 27.26 15.28 -34.25
CA GLY A 33 27.55 14.14 -35.13
C GLY A 33 28.73 13.26 -34.70
N ALA A 34 29.57 13.73 -33.76
CA ALA A 34 30.71 12.97 -33.26
C ALA A 34 30.27 11.87 -32.29
N SER A 35 30.74 10.64 -32.51
CA SER A 35 30.61 9.55 -31.54
C SER A 35 31.72 9.65 -30.48
N PRO A 36 31.41 9.44 -29.19
CA PRO A 36 32.41 9.43 -28.12
C PRO A 36 33.43 8.32 -28.35
N PRO A 37 34.67 8.48 -27.84
CA PRO A 37 35.71 7.48 -28.00
C PRO A 37 35.28 6.15 -27.38
N VAL A 38 35.58 5.07 -28.09
CA VAL A 38 35.42 3.68 -27.64
C VAL A 38 36.80 3.07 -27.51
N ASP A 39 36.98 2.19 -26.52
CA ASP A 39 38.22 1.44 -26.33
C ASP A 39 37.93 -0.05 -26.54
N ILE A 40 37.83 -0.44 -27.81
CA ILE A 40 37.52 -1.83 -28.19
C ILE A 40 38.63 -2.79 -27.74
N LEU A 41 39.89 -2.32 -27.67
CA LEU A 41 41.00 -3.12 -27.18
C LEU A 41 40.85 -3.42 -25.69
N ALA A 42 40.47 -2.44 -24.87
CA ALA A 42 40.17 -2.68 -23.47
C ALA A 42 38.98 -3.62 -23.27
N GLU A 43 37.93 -3.49 -24.09
CA GLU A 43 36.80 -4.44 -24.07
C GLU A 43 37.26 -5.87 -24.36
N SER A 44 38.08 -6.03 -25.40
CA SER A 44 38.62 -7.34 -25.77
C SER A 44 39.54 -7.90 -24.69
N CYS A 45 40.39 -7.08 -24.09
CA CYS A 45 41.29 -7.50 -23.02
C CYS A 45 40.54 -7.85 -21.72
N ALA A 46 39.46 -7.14 -21.39
CA ALA A 46 38.63 -7.42 -20.21
C ALA A 46 37.93 -8.78 -20.36
N LEU A 47 37.23 -9.00 -21.48
CA LEU A 47 36.56 -10.27 -21.76
C LEU A 47 37.56 -11.42 -21.91
N GLY A 48 38.66 -11.18 -22.61
CA GLY A 48 39.72 -12.16 -22.77
C GLY A 48 40.36 -12.57 -21.44
N SER A 49 40.57 -11.62 -20.52
CA SER A 49 41.11 -11.93 -19.19
C SER A 49 40.19 -12.87 -18.42
N ALA A 50 38.87 -12.65 -18.51
CA ALA A 50 37.85 -13.52 -17.91
C ALA A 50 37.71 -14.89 -18.59
N LEU A 51 38.16 -15.04 -19.86
CA LEU A 51 38.24 -16.33 -20.56
C LEU A 51 39.47 -17.15 -20.17
N ILE A 52 40.56 -16.47 -19.80
CA ILE A 52 41.84 -17.09 -19.44
C ILE A 52 41.85 -17.48 -17.96
N ASP A 53 41.33 -16.60 -17.10
CA ASP A 53 41.30 -16.77 -15.66
C ASP A 53 39.87 -16.55 -15.16
N ASP A 54 39.27 -17.63 -14.64
CA ASP A 54 37.91 -17.61 -14.10
C ASP A 54 37.80 -16.57 -12.96
N ALA A 55 38.82 -16.38 -12.13
CA ALA A 55 38.78 -15.39 -11.05
C ALA A 55 38.75 -13.95 -11.57
N ALA A 56 39.35 -13.69 -12.74
CA ALA A 56 39.39 -12.36 -13.34
C ALA A 56 38.00 -11.85 -13.75
N PHE A 57 37.03 -12.74 -13.96
CA PHE A 57 35.66 -12.31 -14.25
C PHE A 57 35.01 -11.57 -13.08
N ASP A 58 35.32 -11.94 -11.83
CA ASP A 58 34.76 -11.25 -10.66
C ASP A 58 35.28 -9.81 -10.59
N ASP A 59 36.55 -9.60 -10.90
CA ASP A 59 37.15 -8.26 -11.00
C ASP A 59 36.55 -7.42 -12.13
N VAL A 60 36.29 -8.02 -13.29
CA VAL A 60 35.66 -7.32 -14.43
C VAL A 60 34.21 -6.98 -14.12
N SER A 61 33.44 -7.96 -13.64
CA SER A 61 32.00 -7.80 -13.38
C SER A 61 31.68 -6.90 -12.18
N ALA A 62 32.64 -6.69 -11.27
CA ALA A 62 32.55 -5.68 -10.23
C ALA A 62 32.61 -4.23 -10.76
N VAL A 63 33.22 -4.01 -11.93
CA VAL A 63 33.48 -2.67 -12.48
C VAL A 63 32.55 -2.32 -13.65
N VAL A 64 32.23 -3.29 -14.52
CA VAL A 64 31.43 -3.08 -15.72
C VAL A 64 30.21 -3.98 -15.79
N GLY A 65 29.11 -3.45 -16.33
CA GLY A 65 27.94 -4.21 -16.75
C GLY A 65 27.89 -4.44 -18.25
N GLU A 66 26.92 -5.24 -18.71
CA GLU A 66 26.71 -5.53 -20.14
C GLU A 66 26.68 -4.25 -20.99
N PHE A 67 25.89 -3.25 -20.60
CA PHE A 67 25.71 -2.03 -21.40
C PHE A 67 26.91 -1.06 -21.36
N ASP A 68 27.98 -1.42 -20.64
CA ASP A 68 29.24 -0.67 -20.64
C ASP A 68 30.15 -1.01 -21.81
N PHE A 69 29.89 -2.10 -22.52
CA PHE A 69 30.59 -2.45 -23.76
C PHE A 69 29.96 -1.69 -24.95
N ALA A 70 30.79 -1.16 -25.85
CA ALA A 70 30.38 -0.48 -27.06
C ALA A 70 30.05 -1.47 -28.18
N ASP A 71 30.83 -2.54 -28.31
CA ASP A 71 30.57 -3.58 -29.29
C ASP A 71 29.43 -4.50 -28.82
N GLU A 72 28.39 -4.64 -29.64
CA GLU A 72 27.24 -5.48 -29.35
C GLU A 72 27.64 -6.96 -29.15
N LYS A 73 28.68 -7.44 -29.85
CA LYS A 73 29.20 -8.79 -29.65
C LYS A 73 29.78 -8.96 -28.25
N HIS A 74 30.52 -7.97 -27.76
CA HIS A 74 31.09 -7.97 -26.42
C HIS A 74 29.99 -7.93 -25.34
N GLN A 75 28.91 -7.18 -25.56
CA GLN A 75 27.73 -7.20 -24.69
C GLN A 75 27.13 -8.61 -24.59
N ILE A 76 26.93 -9.27 -25.73
CA ILE A 76 26.39 -10.63 -25.80
C ILE A 76 27.29 -11.63 -25.07
N ILE A 77 28.61 -11.54 -25.27
CA ILE A 77 29.60 -12.41 -24.61
C ILE A 77 29.60 -12.19 -23.10
N PHE A 78 29.65 -10.94 -22.63
CA PHE A 78 29.61 -10.63 -21.21
C PHE A 78 28.32 -11.13 -20.54
N ARG A 79 27.17 -10.96 -21.19
CA ARG A 79 25.89 -11.50 -20.72
C ARG A 79 25.94 -13.02 -20.56
N ALA A 80 26.52 -13.72 -21.54
CA ALA A 80 26.68 -15.18 -21.48
C ALA A 80 27.62 -15.59 -20.34
N MET A 81 28.76 -14.91 -20.16
CA MET A 81 29.68 -15.11 -19.04
C MET A 81 28.98 -14.98 -17.69
N LYS A 82 28.19 -13.90 -17.51
CA LYS A 82 27.41 -13.67 -16.30
C LYS A 82 26.43 -14.80 -16.02
N ALA A 83 25.67 -15.23 -17.03
CA ALA A 83 24.72 -16.33 -16.88
C ALA A 83 25.39 -17.68 -16.56
N VAL A 84 26.57 -17.95 -17.15
CA VAL A 84 27.38 -19.14 -16.83
C VAL A 84 27.81 -19.08 -15.35
N ARG A 85 28.31 -17.94 -14.88
CA ARG A 85 28.72 -17.74 -13.49
C ARG A 85 27.56 -17.89 -12.50
N GLU A 86 26.41 -17.30 -12.80
CA GLU A 86 25.19 -17.42 -11.98
C GLU A 86 24.69 -18.87 -11.89
N SER A 87 24.97 -19.70 -12.90
CA SER A 87 24.69 -21.14 -12.88
C SER A 87 25.72 -21.97 -12.09
N GLY A 88 26.70 -21.32 -11.44
CA GLY A 88 27.75 -21.95 -10.65
C GLY A 88 28.83 -22.66 -11.49
N LYS A 89 28.93 -22.34 -12.78
CA LYS A 89 29.91 -22.93 -13.71
C LYS A 89 31.08 -21.99 -13.93
N GLN A 90 32.25 -22.58 -14.20
CA GLN A 90 33.44 -21.85 -14.60
C GLN A 90 33.27 -21.25 -15.99
N ILE A 91 33.84 -20.07 -16.17
CA ILE A 91 33.80 -19.33 -17.43
C ILE A 91 34.97 -19.78 -18.29
N ASP A 92 34.64 -20.37 -19.43
CA ASP A 92 35.58 -20.74 -20.47
C ASP A 92 34.88 -20.70 -21.83
N VAL A 93 35.65 -20.88 -22.90
CA VAL A 93 35.13 -20.83 -24.28
C VAL A 93 34.01 -21.84 -24.51
N THR A 94 34.10 -23.04 -23.95
CA THR A 94 33.12 -24.11 -24.16
C THR A 94 31.82 -23.88 -23.39
N THR A 95 31.90 -23.34 -22.17
CA THR A 95 30.72 -23.03 -21.35
C THR A 95 29.96 -21.84 -21.90
N ILE A 96 30.65 -20.80 -22.38
CA ILE A 96 30.04 -19.66 -23.05
C ILE A 96 29.38 -20.07 -24.36
N GLN A 97 30.06 -20.87 -25.20
CA GLN A 97 29.49 -21.35 -26.45
C GLN A 97 28.20 -22.15 -26.20
N SER A 98 28.20 -23.04 -25.20
CA SER A 98 27.03 -23.81 -24.81
C SER A 98 25.88 -22.91 -24.37
N GLN A 99 26.18 -21.85 -23.60
CA GLN A 99 25.20 -20.87 -23.14
C GLN A 99 24.61 -20.04 -24.29
N LEU A 100 25.42 -19.61 -25.25
CA LEU A 100 24.97 -18.86 -26.42
C LEU A 100 24.08 -19.71 -27.35
N LYS A 101 24.38 -21.00 -27.50
CA LYS A 101 23.52 -21.96 -28.21
C LYS A 101 22.18 -22.15 -27.52
N ALA A 102 22.19 -22.35 -26.20
CA ALA A 102 20.98 -22.57 -25.41
C ALA A 102 20.01 -21.36 -25.47
N THR A 103 20.54 -20.15 -25.62
CA THR A 103 19.74 -18.92 -25.70
C THR A 103 19.26 -18.57 -27.11
N GLY A 104 19.52 -19.43 -28.11
CA GLY A 104 19.07 -19.24 -29.49
C GLY A 104 19.73 -18.07 -30.22
N LYS A 105 20.89 -17.60 -29.71
CA LYS A 105 21.62 -16.43 -30.23
C LYS A 105 22.64 -16.78 -31.33
N LEU A 106 22.75 -18.05 -31.74
CA LEU A 106 23.69 -18.52 -32.78
C LEU A 106 23.04 -19.56 -33.72
N GLY A 107 23.21 -19.37 -35.04
CA GLY A 107 23.05 -20.42 -36.07
C GLY A 107 24.37 -21.16 -36.34
N GLU A 108 24.36 -22.22 -37.19
CA GLU A 108 25.57 -23.02 -37.48
C GLU A 108 26.74 -22.22 -38.08
N ALA A 109 26.46 -21.23 -38.94
CA ALA A 109 27.49 -20.35 -39.51
C ALA A 109 28.01 -19.32 -38.49
N ASP A 110 27.16 -18.87 -37.56
CA ASP A 110 27.53 -17.91 -36.50
C ASP A 110 28.37 -18.58 -35.40
N ASP A 111 28.22 -19.90 -35.23
CA ASP A 111 28.95 -20.68 -34.23
C ASP A 111 30.46 -20.74 -34.50
N GLN A 112 30.86 -20.96 -35.76
CA GLN A 112 32.28 -20.95 -36.13
C GLN A 112 32.90 -19.56 -36.03
N VAL A 113 32.13 -18.51 -36.36
CA VAL A 113 32.57 -17.12 -36.24
C VAL A 113 32.74 -16.75 -34.76
N MET A 114 31.80 -17.13 -33.88
CA MET A 114 31.92 -16.86 -32.44
C MET A 114 33.05 -17.63 -31.76
N LEU A 115 33.31 -18.88 -32.16
CA LEU A 115 34.48 -19.61 -31.69
C LEU A 115 35.79 -18.89 -32.06
N GLY A 116 35.87 -18.36 -33.29
CA GLY A 116 36.98 -17.53 -33.72
C GLY A 116 37.11 -16.24 -32.91
N ASP A 117 35.99 -15.56 -32.65
CA ASP A 117 35.95 -14.33 -31.86
C ASP A 117 36.38 -14.58 -30.39
N LEU A 118 35.87 -15.63 -29.73
CA LEU A 118 36.26 -16.01 -28.36
C LEU A 118 37.72 -16.44 -28.27
N ALA A 119 38.23 -17.20 -29.24
CA ALA A 119 39.63 -17.60 -29.30
C ALA A 119 40.55 -16.39 -29.48
N ARG A 120 40.14 -15.41 -30.30
CA ARG A 120 40.87 -14.16 -30.48
C ARG A 120 40.88 -13.31 -29.21
N LEU A 121 39.75 -13.19 -28.52
CA LEU A 121 39.67 -12.49 -27.24
C LEU A 121 40.65 -13.06 -26.21
N ALA A 122 40.75 -14.38 -26.10
CA ALA A 122 41.72 -15.02 -25.20
C ALA A 122 43.18 -14.87 -25.67
N ALA A 123 43.43 -14.77 -26.98
CA ALA A 123 44.79 -14.64 -27.52
C ALA A 123 45.35 -13.22 -27.41
N ASP A 124 44.50 -12.19 -27.47
CA ASP A 124 44.89 -10.79 -27.56
C ASP A 124 45.18 -10.15 -26.17
N VAL A 125 45.07 -10.90 -25.07
CA VAL A 125 45.26 -10.40 -23.70
C VAL A 125 46.75 -10.38 -23.33
N PRO A 126 47.34 -9.19 -23.04
CA PRO A 126 48.74 -9.10 -22.63
C PRO A 126 49.01 -9.76 -21.26
N HIS A 127 48.09 -9.56 -20.30
CA HIS A 127 48.18 -10.15 -18.97
C HIS A 127 46.80 -10.18 -18.27
N SER A 128 46.33 -11.36 -17.86
CA SER A 128 45.00 -11.52 -17.24
C SER A 128 44.89 -10.85 -15.87
N ALA A 129 45.99 -10.72 -15.11
CA ALA A 129 45.96 -10.04 -13.80
C ALA A 129 45.67 -8.52 -13.90
N SER A 130 45.68 -7.96 -15.11
CA SER A 130 45.28 -6.56 -15.37
C SER A 130 43.79 -6.41 -15.74
N ALA A 131 42.97 -7.46 -15.58
CA ALA A 131 41.55 -7.48 -15.94
C ALA A 131 40.77 -6.27 -15.41
N ARG A 132 40.99 -5.90 -14.14
CA ARG A 132 40.38 -4.74 -13.50
C ARG A 132 40.73 -3.43 -14.21
N HIS A 133 42.00 -3.25 -14.61
CA HIS A 133 42.45 -2.06 -15.32
C HIS A 133 41.78 -1.93 -16.69
N TYR A 134 41.65 -3.03 -17.43
CA TYR A 134 40.92 -3.03 -18.70
C TYR A 134 39.43 -2.70 -18.47
N ALA A 135 38.80 -3.29 -17.44
CA ALA A 135 37.43 -2.99 -17.08
C ALA A 135 37.22 -1.50 -16.70
N GLU A 136 38.19 -0.88 -16.00
CA GLU A 136 38.17 0.55 -15.69
C GLU A 136 38.23 1.42 -16.96
N SER A 137 39.02 1.04 -17.97
CA SER A 137 39.06 1.76 -19.27
C SER A 137 37.74 1.63 -20.06
N VAL A 138 37.14 0.43 -20.06
CA VAL A 138 35.80 0.19 -20.64
C VAL A 138 34.76 1.05 -19.93
N ARG A 139 34.84 1.11 -18.59
CA ARG A 139 33.92 1.92 -17.78
C ARG A 139 34.04 3.41 -18.09
N ASP A 140 35.26 3.95 -18.13
CA ASP A 140 35.50 5.34 -18.48
C ASP A 140 34.96 5.68 -19.88
N SER A 141 35.17 4.80 -20.85
CA SER A 141 34.60 4.92 -22.20
C SER A 141 33.07 4.88 -22.20
N SER A 142 32.44 4.02 -21.38
CA SER A 142 30.99 3.97 -21.19
C SER A 142 30.44 5.27 -20.58
N ASP A 143 31.09 5.78 -19.54
CA ASP A 143 30.69 7.01 -18.86
C ASP A 143 30.79 8.21 -19.82
N LYS A 144 31.85 8.31 -20.63
CA LYS A 144 31.97 9.28 -21.73
C LYS A 144 30.83 9.15 -22.74
N ARG A 145 30.46 7.93 -23.15
CA ARG A 145 29.31 7.71 -24.05
C ARG A 145 27.99 8.17 -23.46
N ARG A 146 27.76 7.85 -22.18
CA ARG A 146 26.53 8.23 -21.49
C ARG A 146 26.45 9.75 -21.29
N LEU A 147 27.55 10.40 -20.91
CA LEU A 147 27.64 11.84 -20.75
C LEU A 147 27.42 12.59 -22.07
N HIS A 148 27.96 12.09 -23.18
CA HIS A 148 27.74 12.72 -24.49
C HIS A 148 26.28 12.62 -24.96
N ARG A 149 25.67 11.43 -24.86
CA ARG A 149 24.23 11.25 -25.14
C ARG A 149 23.39 12.17 -24.29
N TYR A 150 23.77 12.31 -23.02
CA TYR A 150 23.11 13.21 -22.10
C TYR A 150 23.26 14.69 -22.49
N GLY A 151 24.47 15.11 -22.87
CA GLY A 151 24.72 16.46 -23.39
C GLY A 151 23.86 16.78 -24.61
N ILE A 152 23.71 15.83 -25.54
CA ILE A 152 22.79 15.96 -26.69
C ILE A 152 21.34 16.11 -26.22
N GLU A 153 20.91 15.32 -25.23
CA GLU A 153 19.55 15.38 -24.69
C GLU A 153 19.24 16.73 -24.03
N VAL A 154 20.16 17.24 -23.20
CA VAL A 154 20.05 18.58 -22.59
C VAL A 154 19.98 19.66 -23.67
N ALA A 155 20.83 19.58 -24.70
CA ALA A 155 20.82 20.52 -25.81
C ALA A 155 19.49 20.48 -26.59
N ARG A 156 18.95 19.29 -26.86
CA ARG A 156 17.65 19.12 -27.51
C ARG A 156 16.51 19.71 -26.67
N GLN A 157 16.50 19.47 -25.36
CA GLN A 157 15.47 20.02 -24.47
C GLN A 157 15.53 21.55 -24.38
N ALA A 158 16.75 22.13 -24.40
CA ALA A 158 16.93 23.58 -24.45
C ALA A 158 16.31 24.18 -25.73
N LEU A 159 16.51 23.53 -26.88
CA LEU A 159 15.95 23.95 -28.17
C LEU A 159 14.42 23.79 -28.25
N ASN A 160 13.85 22.83 -27.51
CA ASN A 160 12.40 22.55 -27.51
C ASN A 160 11.58 23.42 -26.55
N GLY A 161 12.17 24.47 -25.96
CA GLY A 161 11.45 25.44 -25.12
C GLY A 161 11.18 25.00 -23.68
N THR A 162 11.91 24.00 -23.17
CA THR A 162 11.83 23.61 -21.75
C THR A 162 12.26 24.79 -20.83
N PRO A 163 11.49 25.15 -19.79
CA PRO A 163 11.88 26.21 -18.86
C PRO A 163 13.24 25.95 -18.21
N ALA A 164 14.10 26.97 -18.17
CA ALA A 164 15.50 26.85 -17.73
C ALA A 164 15.65 26.19 -16.35
N GLY A 165 14.79 26.52 -15.37
CA GLY A 165 14.85 25.91 -14.03
C GLY A 165 14.63 24.39 -14.04
N LYS A 166 13.71 23.89 -14.88
CA LYS A 166 13.47 22.45 -15.05
C LYS A 166 14.61 21.76 -15.79
N LEU A 167 15.20 22.45 -16.76
CA LEU A 167 16.37 21.94 -17.48
C LEU A 167 17.60 21.84 -16.57
N LEU A 168 17.79 22.80 -15.65
CA LEU A 168 18.86 22.76 -14.64
C LEU A 168 18.65 21.64 -13.61
N GLU A 169 17.41 21.42 -13.17
CA GLU A 169 17.08 20.30 -12.28
C GLU A 169 17.33 18.95 -12.97
N PHE A 170 16.90 18.82 -14.23
CA PHE A 170 17.19 17.67 -15.08
C PHE A 170 18.70 17.46 -15.25
N ALA A 171 19.46 18.53 -15.57
CA ALA A 171 20.92 18.61 -15.65
C ALA A 171 21.60 17.99 -14.43
N ARG A 172 21.26 18.52 -13.25
CA ARG A 172 21.87 18.14 -11.98
C ARG A 172 21.58 16.69 -11.61
N ASN A 173 20.31 16.28 -11.65
CA ASN A 173 19.91 14.93 -11.23
C ASN A 173 20.61 13.83 -12.04
N ARG A 174 20.86 14.05 -13.34
CA ARG A 174 21.55 13.06 -14.17
C ARG A 174 23.07 13.07 -13.97
N ILE A 175 23.67 14.25 -13.76
CA ILE A 175 25.10 14.38 -13.46
C ILE A 175 25.42 13.68 -12.14
N ASP A 176 24.60 13.87 -11.11
CA ASP A 176 24.78 13.21 -9.82
C ASP A 176 24.70 11.67 -9.94
N ALA A 177 23.84 11.16 -10.85
CA ALA A 177 23.76 9.73 -11.15
C ALA A 177 24.99 9.17 -11.89
N PHE A 178 25.80 10.01 -12.55
CA PHE A 178 27.10 9.61 -13.11
C PHE A 178 28.22 9.62 -12.08
N ALA A 179 28.10 10.46 -11.04
CA ALA A 179 29.11 10.61 -9.99
C ALA A 179 29.15 9.43 -9.00
N THR A 180 28.05 8.67 -8.89
CA THR A 180 28.02 7.44 -8.11
C THR A 180 28.78 6.31 -8.82
N ARG A 181 30.09 6.23 -8.56
CA ARG A 181 30.84 4.96 -8.67
C ARG A 181 30.24 3.97 -7.66
N PRO A 182 30.24 2.65 -7.89
CA PRO A 182 30.10 1.72 -6.77
C PRO A 182 31.27 2.03 -5.81
N GLY A 183 30.97 2.80 -4.77
CA GLY A 183 31.97 3.31 -3.84
C GLY A 183 32.62 2.18 -3.07
N GLU A 184 33.84 2.43 -2.60
CA GLU A 184 34.43 1.67 -1.51
C GLU A 184 33.40 1.58 -0.38
N LEU A 185 33.17 0.37 0.15
CA LEU A 185 32.16 0.17 1.20
C LEU A 185 32.59 0.91 2.46
N ASP A 186 31.99 2.07 2.71
CA ASP A 186 32.12 2.81 3.96
C ASP A 186 31.14 2.23 4.99
N PHE A 187 31.69 1.65 6.06
CA PHE A 187 30.92 1.08 7.16
C PHE A 187 30.55 2.13 8.23
N GLY A 188 30.95 3.39 8.07
CA GLY A 188 30.57 4.48 8.96
C GLY A 188 31.04 4.27 10.40
N ILE A 189 32.29 3.83 10.58
CA ILE A 189 32.84 3.62 11.93
C ILE A 189 32.92 4.96 12.69
N MET A 190 32.49 4.95 13.94
CA MET A 190 32.64 6.08 14.85
C MET A 190 33.20 5.62 16.18
N THR A 191 33.94 6.49 16.84
CA THR A 191 34.40 6.31 18.21
C THR A 191 33.26 6.52 19.21
N THR A 192 33.42 5.99 20.41
CA THR A 192 32.44 6.24 21.50
C THR A 192 32.30 7.73 21.82
N ALA A 193 33.37 8.51 21.68
CA ALA A 193 33.31 9.96 21.92
C ALA A 193 32.49 10.69 20.84
N GLU A 194 32.60 10.26 19.57
CA GLU A 194 31.76 10.79 18.48
C GLU A 194 30.29 10.38 18.64
N LEU A 195 30.03 9.15 19.11
CA LEU A 195 28.68 8.70 19.45
C LEU A 195 28.07 9.48 20.62
N ASP A 196 28.85 9.82 21.64
CA ASP A 196 28.36 10.60 22.79
C ASP A 196 28.14 12.08 22.43
N ALA A 197 28.99 12.63 21.56
CA ALA A 197 28.91 14.03 21.13
C ALA A 197 27.86 14.30 20.04
N GLY A 198 27.31 13.26 19.40
CA GLY A 198 26.35 13.42 18.32
C GLY A 198 24.96 13.83 18.83
N ASP A 199 24.27 14.63 18.00
CA ASP A 199 22.89 15.04 18.24
C ASP A 199 21.93 13.96 17.72
N TYR A 200 21.53 13.06 18.63
CA TYR A 200 20.67 11.90 18.34
C TYR A 200 19.29 12.01 19.00
N ASP A 201 18.79 13.23 19.17
CA ASP A 201 17.49 13.46 19.81
C ASP A 201 16.36 12.73 19.08
N VAL A 202 15.56 11.99 19.87
CA VAL A 202 14.41 11.25 19.35
C VAL A 202 13.26 12.22 19.09
N GLU A 203 13.05 12.56 17.81
CA GLU A 203 11.91 13.36 17.39
C GLU A 203 10.65 12.49 17.25
N PHE A 204 9.58 12.85 17.94
CA PHE A 204 8.25 12.31 17.69
C PHE A 204 7.50 13.18 16.69
N TYR A 205 6.93 12.59 15.64
CA TYR A 205 5.91 13.25 14.81
C TYR A 205 4.54 13.19 15.48
N ILE A 206 4.28 12.10 16.21
CA ILE A 206 3.10 11.97 17.07
C ILE A 206 3.58 11.46 18.43
N GLU A 207 3.34 12.24 19.49
CA GLU A 207 3.78 11.92 20.85
C GLU A 207 3.32 10.53 21.28
N ASP A 208 4.27 9.72 21.78
CA ASP A 208 4.09 8.32 22.21
C ASP A 208 3.53 7.34 21.15
N VAL A 209 3.53 7.74 19.87
CA VAL A 209 2.88 6.98 18.78
C VAL A 209 3.78 6.80 17.55
N LEU A 210 4.39 7.87 17.04
CA LEU A 210 5.15 7.84 15.79
C LEU A 210 6.46 8.62 15.93
N VAL A 211 7.57 7.89 15.94
CA VAL A 211 8.92 8.42 15.93
C VAL A 211 9.34 8.74 14.50
N ALA A 212 9.99 9.88 14.28
CA ALA A 212 10.51 10.27 12.98
C ALA A 212 11.62 9.33 12.49
N ARG A 213 11.72 9.14 11.17
CA ARG A 213 12.78 8.40 10.47
C ARG A 213 12.92 6.92 10.87
N GLN A 214 11.93 6.36 11.56
CA GLN A 214 11.90 4.93 11.91
C GLN A 214 10.71 4.25 11.23
N PRO A 215 10.88 3.09 10.59
CA PRO A 215 9.78 2.43 9.91
C PRO A 215 8.71 1.94 10.90
N MET A 216 7.46 2.29 10.62
CA MET A 216 6.28 1.84 11.36
C MET A 216 5.51 0.74 10.62
N ILE A 217 4.98 -0.22 11.36
CA ILE A 217 3.94 -1.12 10.85
C ILE A 217 2.60 -0.85 11.53
N LEU A 218 1.53 -0.72 10.74
CA LEU A 218 0.16 -0.75 11.25
C LEU A 218 -0.48 -2.08 10.87
N ALA A 219 -0.65 -2.95 11.85
CA ALA A 219 -1.10 -4.32 11.63
C ALA A 219 -2.40 -4.65 12.37
N GLY A 220 -3.20 -5.54 11.79
CA GLY A 220 -4.46 -5.97 12.38
C GLY A 220 -5.26 -6.88 11.47
N ALA A 221 -6.26 -7.55 12.04
CA ALA A 221 -7.12 -8.46 11.30
C ALA A 221 -7.86 -7.75 10.15
N LYS A 222 -8.39 -8.52 9.18
CA LYS A 222 -9.23 -7.95 8.12
C LYS A 222 -10.43 -7.22 8.74
N LYS A 223 -10.85 -6.11 8.11
CA LYS A 223 -11.99 -5.30 8.55
C LYS A 223 -11.85 -4.76 9.99
N SER A 224 -10.64 -4.39 10.42
CA SER A 224 -10.35 -3.75 11.72
C SER A 224 -10.15 -2.23 11.65
N LEU A 225 -10.62 -1.56 10.58
CA LEU A 225 -10.45 -0.12 10.32
C LEU A 225 -9.03 0.38 10.06
N LYS A 226 -8.03 -0.49 9.79
CA LYS A 226 -6.64 -0.07 9.48
C LYS A 226 -6.54 1.10 8.53
N THR A 227 -7.12 1.00 7.33
CA THR A 227 -7.12 2.07 6.33
C THR A 227 -7.73 3.36 6.87
N SER A 228 -8.84 3.29 7.60
CA SER A 228 -9.45 4.49 8.19
C SER A 228 -8.58 5.12 9.28
N ILE A 229 -7.89 4.31 10.09
CA ILE A 229 -6.94 4.78 11.11
C ILE A 229 -5.71 5.40 10.45
N LEU A 230 -5.18 4.82 9.37
CA LEU A 230 -4.07 5.38 8.59
C LEU A 230 -4.44 6.71 7.95
N ILE A 231 -5.65 6.81 7.38
CA ILE A 231 -6.16 8.07 6.84
C ILE A 231 -6.33 9.11 7.97
N ALA A 232 -6.83 8.71 9.15
CA ALA A 232 -6.90 9.59 10.32
C ALA A 232 -5.52 10.06 10.79
N MET A 233 -4.51 9.18 10.76
CA MET A 233 -3.13 9.53 11.08
C MET A 233 -2.56 10.52 10.07
N ALA A 234 -2.74 10.25 8.78
CA ALA A 234 -2.24 11.13 7.72
C ALA A 234 -2.88 12.51 7.73
N VAL A 235 -4.19 12.60 8.02
CA VAL A 235 -4.89 13.89 8.16
C VAL A 235 -4.39 14.63 9.39
N ALA A 236 -4.25 13.96 10.54
CA ALA A 236 -3.71 14.57 11.76
C ALA A 236 -2.29 15.11 11.55
N LEU A 237 -1.41 14.31 10.92
CA LEU A 237 -0.06 14.70 10.52
C LEU A 237 -0.05 15.89 9.56
N ALA A 238 -0.88 15.87 8.51
CA ALA A 238 -0.95 16.95 7.55
C ALA A 238 -1.46 18.26 8.17
N LEU A 239 -2.40 18.18 9.11
CA LEU A 239 -2.91 19.36 9.83
C LEU A 239 -1.98 19.85 10.95
N GLY A 240 -1.16 18.96 11.53
CA GLY A 240 -0.51 19.22 12.81
C GLY A 240 -1.52 19.24 13.98
N ASP A 241 -2.62 18.49 13.88
CA ASP A 241 -3.71 18.44 14.86
C ASP A 241 -3.78 17.05 15.54
N LEU A 242 -4.55 16.93 16.62
CA LEU A 242 -4.63 15.73 17.45
C LEU A 242 -4.98 14.45 16.69
N PHE A 243 -4.08 13.48 16.66
CA PHE A 243 -4.38 12.15 16.17
C PHE A 243 -5.37 11.43 17.11
N LEU A 244 -6.47 10.94 16.53
CA LEU A 244 -7.60 10.31 17.24
C LEU A 244 -8.12 11.14 18.43
N ARG A 245 -8.06 12.48 18.32
CA ARG A 245 -8.47 13.44 19.36
C ARG A 245 -7.72 13.35 20.68
N LYS A 246 -6.58 12.68 20.72
CA LYS A 246 -5.85 12.43 21.97
C LYS A 246 -4.34 12.61 21.87
N PHE A 247 -3.72 12.15 20.78
CA PHE A 247 -2.28 12.13 20.64
C PHE A 247 -1.82 13.40 19.95
N VAL A 248 -0.84 14.09 20.55
CA VAL A 248 -0.35 15.37 20.06
C VAL A 248 0.52 15.13 18.83
N VAL A 249 0.30 15.93 17.79
CA VAL A 249 1.12 15.91 16.58
C VAL A 249 2.07 17.10 16.61
N ASN A 250 3.36 16.83 16.45
CA ASN A 250 4.41 17.85 16.52
C ASN A 250 4.62 18.48 15.14
N GLY A 251 3.78 19.47 14.85
CA GLY A 251 3.83 20.23 13.61
C GLY A 251 3.21 19.51 12.41
N ALA A 252 2.81 20.30 11.41
CA ALA A 252 2.24 19.80 10.17
C ALA A 252 3.32 19.15 9.30
N ARG A 253 2.99 18.00 8.69
CA ARG A 253 3.91 17.18 7.88
C ARG A 253 3.43 16.99 6.46
N ARG A 254 4.36 16.82 5.53
CA ARG A 254 4.07 16.41 4.14
C ARG A 254 3.90 14.91 4.07
N VAL A 255 2.66 14.45 3.89
CA VAL A 255 2.32 13.02 3.94
C VAL A 255 1.92 12.52 2.55
N LEU A 256 2.43 11.36 2.15
CA LEU A 256 2.02 10.66 0.94
C LEU A 256 1.39 9.31 1.29
N ILE A 257 0.18 9.05 0.82
CA ILE A 257 -0.46 7.74 0.91
C ILE A 257 -0.49 7.07 -0.46
N PHE A 258 0.06 5.85 -0.52
CA PHE A 258 -0.22 4.88 -1.56
C PHE A 258 -1.32 3.93 -1.10
N SER A 259 -2.47 3.92 -1.78
CA SER A 259 -3.62 3.08 -1.42
C SER A 259 -4.05 2.19 -2.59
N GLY A 260 -3.88 0.88 -2.47
CA GLY A 260 -4.21 -0.09 -3.52
C GLY A 260 -5.46 -0.96 -3.27
N GLU A 261 -5.97 -1.04 -2.04
CA GLU A 261 -7.12 -1.91 -1.70
C GLU A 261 -8.49 -1.28 -2.03
N SER A 262 -8.62 0.02 -1.80
CA SER A 262 -9.89 0.74 -1.90
C SER A 262 -9.96 1.58 -3.17
N GLY A 263 -11.10 1.56 -3.87
CA GLY A 263 -11.33 2.47 -4.99
C GLY A 263 -11.29 3.94 -4.56
N ALA A 264 -10.93 4.85 -5.49
CA ALA A 264 -10.77 6.28 -5.21
C ALA A 264 -12.01 6.93 -4.56
N GLY A 265 -13.21 6.45 -4.88
CA GLY A 265 -14.46 6.91 -4.27
C GLY A 265 -14.54 6.65 -2.76
N THR A 266 -14.15 5.45 -2.32
CA THR A 266 -14.14 5.04 -0.91
C THR A 266 -13.08 5.82 -0.13
N ILE A 267 -11.88 5.95 -0.69
CA ILE A 267 -10.79 6.73 -0.09
C ILE A 267 -11.23 8.19 0.10
N ARG A 268 -11.79 8.80 -0.95
CA ARG A 268 -12.27 10.19 -0.91
C ARG A 268 -13.34 10.39 0.16
N GLU A 269 -14.31 9.47 0.25
CA GLU A 269 -15.37 9.55 1.27
C GLU A 269 -14.78 9.42 2.68
N THR A 270 -13.88 8.46 2.90
CA THR A 270 -13.26 8.22 4.21
C THR A 270 -12.37 9.39 4.64
N CYS A 271 -11.59 9.95 3.72
CA CYS A 271 -10.81 11.14 4.02
C CYS A 271 -11.72 12.34 4.32
N ARG A 272 -12.76 12.58 3.50
CA ARG A 272 -13.71 13.70 3.75
C ARG A 272 -14.32 13.68 5.15
N ARG A 273 -14.79 12.52 5.62
CA ARG A 273 -15.41 12.41 6.95
C ARG A 273 -14.39 12.65 8.07
N VAL A 274 -13.16 12.15 7.92
CA VAL A 274 -12.06 12.37 8.86
C VAL A 274 -11.72 13.87 8.91
N VAL A 275 -11.46 14.49 7.76
CA VAL A 275 -11.12 15.92 7.67
C VAL A 275 -12.22 16.81 8.23
N LYS A 276 -13.48 16.49 7.91
CA LYS A 276 -14.65 17.17 8.47
C LYS A 276 -14.72 17.05 9.99
N SER A 277 -14.33 15.90 10.56
CA SER A 277 -14.29 15.74 12.01
C SER A 277 -13.34 16.77 12.62
N HIS A 278 -12.17 17.02 12.02
CA HIS A 278 -11.23 18.05 12.47
C HIS A 278 -11.73 19.49 12.25
N GLY A 279 -12.89 19.69 11.61
CA GLY A 279 -13.43 21.02 11.31
C GLY A 279 -12.87 21.64 10.03
N TYR A 280 -12.19 20.85 9.19
CA TYR A 280 -11.60 21.29 7.93
C TYR A 280 -12.32 20.70 6.72
N THR A 281 -11.94 21.16 5.54
CA THR A 281 -12.32 20.62 4.23
C THR A 281 -11.12 20.01 3.52
N MET A 282 -11.37 19.12 2.56
CA MET A 282 -10.30 18.48 1.77
C MET A 282 -9.43 19.48 1.00
N ALA A 283 -9.99 20.64 0.62
CA ALA A 283 -9.28 21.65 -0.16
C ALA A 283 -8.20 22.36 0.65
N GLU A 284 -8.28 22.32 1.98
CA GLU A 284 -7.34 22.97 2.89
C GLU A 284 -6.10 22.09 3.17
N LEU A 285 -6.11 20.83 2.72
CA LEU A 285 -4.99 19.89 2.89
C LEU A 285 -4.03 19.93 1.70
N GLY A 286 -3.22 20.98 1.60
CA GLY A 286 -2.24 21.16 0.52
C GLY A 286 -1.01 20.24 0.61
N ASN A 287 -0.77 19.63 1.76
CA ASN A 287 0.41 18.80 2.10
C ASN A 287 0.09 17.30 2.28
N LEU A 288 -1.13 16.87 1.94
CA LEU A 288 -1.52 15.45 1.91
C LEU A 288 -1.67 14.95 0.47
N TYR A 289 -0.75 14.08 0.06
CA TYR A 289 -0.64 13.53 -1.27
C TYR A 289 -1.19 12.10 -1.36
N TRP A 290 -1.74 11.74 -2.51
CA TRP A 290 -2.38 10.45 -2.74
C TRP A 290 -1.90 9.80 -4.04
N SER A 291 -1.68 8.50 -4.00
CA SER A 291 -1.53 7.65 -5.17
C SER A 291 -2.37 6.39 -5.02
N VAL A 292 -3.12 6.04 -6.07
CA VAL A 292 -3.83 4.74 -6.16
C VAL A 292 -2.97 3.67 -6.84
N ARG A 293 -1.75 4.01 -7.25
CA ARG A 293 -0.78 3.10 -7.87
C ARG A 293 0.32 2.81 -6.86
N LEU A 294 0.35 1.58 -6.35
CA LEU A 294 1.37 1.13 -5.41
C LEU A 294 2.74 1.00 -6.09
N PRO A 295 3.84 1.36 -5.41
CA PRO A 295 5.17 0.98 -5.87
C PRO A 295 5.35 -0.55 -5.80
N ARG A 296 6.27 -1.09 -6.60
CA ARG A 296 6.69 -2.49 -6.51
C ARG A 296 7.98 -2.54 -5.70
N PHE A 297 7.95 -3.22 -4.57
CA PHE A 297 9.13 -3.43 -3.73
C PHE A 297 10.06 -4.45 -4.40
N GLY A 298 11.36 -4.18 -4.36
CA GLY A 298 12.38 -4.96 -5.07
C GLY A 298 12.59 -4.61 -6.55
N ASP A 299 11.76 -3.74 -7.13
CA ASP A 299 11.92 -3.26 -8.51
C ASP A 299 12.71 -1.95 -8.52
N ALA A 300 13.90 -1.95 -9.13
CA ALA A 300 14.81 -0.82 -9.09
C ALA A 300 14.21 0.47 -9.72
N GLU A 301 13.47 0.35 -10.83
CA GLU A 301 12.85 1.49 -11.49
C GLU A 301 11.76 2.13 -10.62
N HIS A 302 10.94 1.30 -9.96
CA HIS A 302 9.94 1.78 -9.03
C HIS A 302 10.55 2.45 -7.79
N ILE A 303 11.65 1.90 -7.25
CA ILE A 303 12.35 2.50 -6.10
C ILE A 303 12.99 3.84 -6.49
N ASP A 304 13.63 3.94 -7.66
CA ASP A 304 14.18 5.21 -8.14
C ASP A 304 13.10 6.26 -8.43
N ALA A 305 11.98 5.84 -9.02
CA ALA A 305 10.82 6.72 -9.20
C ALA A 305 10.27 7.21 -7.85
N LEU A 306 10.24 6.34 -6.83
CA LEU A 306 9.86 6.73 -5.48
C LEU A 306 10.84 7.76 -4.90
N ARG A 307 12.17 7.54 -4.99
CA ARG A 307 13.18 8.52 -4.54
C ARG A 307 12.95 9.91 -5.13
N VAL A 308 12.78 9.97 -6.46
CA VAL A 308 12.54 11.23 -7.17
C VAL A 308 11.25 11.89 -6.68
N LEU A 309 10.18 11.11 -6.49
CA LEU A 309 8.90 11.61 -6.02
C LEU A 309 9.00 12.17 -4.58
N LEU A 310 9.63 11.43 -3.66
CA LEU A 310 9.79 11.84 -2.27
C LEU A 310 10.57 13.15 -2.17
N LYS A 311 11.70 13.26 -2.88
CA LYS A 311 12.52 14.48 -2.91
C LYS A 311 11.78 15.66 -3.54
N ARG A 312 11.16 15.45 -4.72
CA ARG A 312 10.43 16.51 -5.46
C ARG A 312 9.32 17.14 -4.61
N HIS A 313 8.60 16.34 -3.85
CA HIS A 313 7.50 16.80 -3.02
C HIS A 313 7.89 17.01 -1.55
N SER A 314 9.17 16.88 -1.20
CA SER A 314 9.67 16.99 0.18
C SER A 314 8.80 16.21 1.18
N ILE A 315 8.49 14.96 0.84
CA ILE A 315 7.62 14.10 1.64
C ILE A 315 8.34 13.69 2.92
N GLU A 316 7.69 13.86 4.07
CA GLU A 316 8.21 13.53 5.39
C GLU A 316 7.64 12.22 5.94
N VAL A 317 6.46 11.80 5.47
CA VAL A 317 5.80 10.55 5.87
C VAL A 317 5.23 9.85 4.64
N VAL A 318 5.52 8.56 4.49
CA VAL A 318 5.02 7.70 3.40
C VAL A 318 4.20 6.58 3.99
N ILE A 319 2.96 6.42 3.55
CA ILE A 319 2.07 5.33 3.96
C ILE A 319 1.81 4.43 2.76
N VAL A 320 1.94 3.12 2.93
CA VAL A 320 1.60 2.12 1.90
C VAL A 320 0.53 1.17 2.44
N ASP A 321 -0.67 1.23 1.86
CA ASP A 321 -1.84 0.47 2.30
C ASP A 321 -2.54 -0.29 1.15
N PRO A 322 -2.52 -1.64 1.12
CA PRO A 322 -1.72 -2.53 1.96
C PRO A 322 -0.31 -2.73 1.41
N ALA A 323 0.65 -3.03 2.27
CA ALA A 323 2.03 -3.31 1.86
C ALA A 323 2.15 -4.63 1.07
N TYR A 324 1.28 -5.62 1.30
CA TYR A 324 1.40 -6.92 0.64
C TYR A 324 1.13 -6.85 -0.88
N LEU A 325 0.36 -5.86 -1.36
CA LEU A 325 0.13 -5.65 -2.79
C LEU A 325 1.30 -4.97 -3.50
N ALA A 326 2.23 -4.37 -2.74
CA ALA A 326 3.47 -3.81 -3.26
C ALA A 326 4.57 -4.87 -3.42
N LEU A 327 4.39 -6.05 -2.82
CA LEU A 327 5.37 -7.14 -2.90
C LEU A 327 5.11 -8.04 -4.13
N PRO A 328 6.16 -8.60 -4.75
CA PRO A 328 6.02 -9.61 -5.80
C PRO A 328 5.30 -10.86 -5.26
N SER A 329 4.50 -11.49 -6.11
CA SER A 329 3.55 -12.54 -5.76
C SER A 329 4.18 -13.89 -5.38
N ASP A 330 5.47 -14.08 -5.61
CA ASP A 330 5.97 -15.42 -5.90
C ASP A 330 6.46 -16.19 -4.67
N GLU A 331 6.81 -15.56 -3.53
CA GLU A 331 7.13 -16.30 -2.29
C GLU A 331 6.85 -15.49 -0.99
N PRO A 332 5.68 -15.66 -0.35
CA PRO A 332 5.32 -14.92 0.86
C PRO A 332 5.97 -15.44 2.17
N GLY A 333 6.72 -16.54 2.11
CA GLY A 333 7.16 -17.29 3.31
C GLY A 333 8.63 -17.11 3.70
N ASN A 334 9.48 -16.53 2.84
CA ASN A 334 10.92 -16.46 3.09
C ASN A 334 11.31 -15.14 3.77
N LEU A 335 11.69 -15.20 5.06
CA LEU A 335 12.10 -14.06 5.89
C LEU A 335 13.26 -13.28 5.27
N PHE A 336 14.23 -13.97 4.65
CA PHE A 336 15.40 -13.35 4.03
C PHE A 336 15.05 -12.63 2.72
N ALA A 337 14.16 -13.21 1.91
CA ALA A 337 13.71 -12.58 0.67
C ALA A 337 12.90 -11.31 0.95
N GLN A 338 12.05 -11.31 1.98
CA GLN A 338 11.24 -10.14 2.33
C GLN A 338 12.06 -8.98 2.90
N GLY A 339 13.07 -9.26 3.73
CA GLY A 339 13.98 -8.23 4.23
C GLY A 339 14.69 -7.49 3.08
N ALA A 340 15.16 -8.22 2.07
CA ALA A 340 15.76 -7.63 0.88
C ALA A 340 14.78 -6.76 0.09
N LEU A 341 13.53 -7.19 -0.08
CA LEU A 341 12.49 -6.42 -0.78
C LEU A 341 12.13 -5.10 -0.06
N LEU A 342 12.09 -5.12 1.27
CA LEU A 342 11.80 -3.94 2.09
C LEU A 342 13.01 -2.99 2.20
N SER A 343 14.24 -3.49 2.05
CA SER A 343 15.46 -2.69 2.18
C SER A 343 15.49 -1.52 1.19
N GLY A 344 15.14 -1.75 -0.08
CA GLY A 344 15.19 -0.71 -1.12
C GLY A 344 14.19 0.43 -0.87
N VAL A 345 12.96 0.11 -0.48
CA VAL A 345 11.96 1.14 -0.14
C VAL A 345 12.32 1.88 1.15
N THR A 346 12.92 1.18 2.12
CA THR A 346 13.38 1.78 3.38
C THR A 346 14.50 2.77 3.10
N ALA A 347 15.53 2.36 2.37
CA ALA A 347 16.64 3.22 1.96
C ALA A 347 16.15 4.45 1.17
N ALA A 348 15.23 4.28 0.22
CA ALA A 348 14.65 5.40 -0.52
C ALA A 348 13.92 6.40 0.37
N CYS A 349 13.26 5.94 1.43
CA CYS A 349 12.61 6.82 2.42
C CYS A 349 13.65 7.49 3.33
N GLU A 350 14.63 6.74 3.85
CA GLU A 350 15.70 7.25 4.72
C GLU A 350 16.55 8.32 4.02
N GLU A 351 16.95 8.08 2.77
CA GLU A 351 17.68 9.05 1.93
C GLU A 351 16.88 10.35 1.70
N ALA A 352 15.55 10.27 1.73
CA ALA A 352 14.66 11.42 1.61
C ALA A 352 14.31 12.05 2.97
N GLY A 353 14.75 11.46 4.09
CA GLY A 353 14.37 11.86 5.44
C GLY A 353 12.91 11.53 5.81
N ALA A 354 12.26 10.64 5.04
CA ALA A 354 10.86 10.28 5.19
C ALA A 354 10.65 9.08 6.12
N THR A 355 9.57 9.11 6.90
CA THR A 355 9.15 8.02 7.79
C THR A 355 8.19 7.09 7.05
N LEU A 356 8.57 5.82 6.88
CA LEU A 356 7.77 4.81 6.18
C LEU A 356 6.79 4.11 7.11
N ILE A 357 5.52 4.03 6.72
CA ILE A 357 4.45 3.35 7.44
C ILE A 357 3.83 2.30 6.50
N LEU A 358 3.85 1.03 6.91
CA LEU A 358 3.30 -0.08 6.14
C LEU A 358 2.05 -0.64 6.80
N ALA A 359 0.96 -0.75 6.04
CA ALA A 359 -0.24 -1.44 6.50
C ALA A 359 -0.12 -2.95 6.24
N HIS A 360 -0.35 -3.76 7.26
CA HIS A 360 -0.24 -5.22 7.15
C HIS A 360 -1.36 -5.98 7.87
N HIS A 361 -1.42 -7.29 7.66
CA HIS A 361 -2.41 -8.17 8.27
C HIS A 361 -1.78 -9.00 9.39
N THR A 362 -2.59 -9.35 10.39
CA THR A 362 -2.23 -10.35 11.41
C THR A 362 -2.59 -11.76 10.93
N LYS A 363 -2.00 -12.78 11.57
CA LYS A 363 -2.26 -14.20 11.32
C LYS A 363 -3.76 -14.52 11.49
N LYS A 364 -4.26 -15.50 10.73
CA LYS A 364 -5.70 -15.85 10.71
C LYS A 364 -6.18 -16.69 11.90
N ASN A 365 -5.29 -17.43 12.58
CA ASN A 365 -5.63 -18.42 13.59
C ASN A 365 -5.26 -17.97 15.02
N VAL A 366 -5.72 -16.79 15.41
CA VAL A 366 -5.51 -16.28 16.78
C VAL A 366 -6.52 -16.96 17.71
N VAL A 367 -6.05 -17.49 18.86
CA VAL A 367 -6.88 -18.22 19.84
C VAL A 367 -8.05 -17.37 20.35
N ASN A 368 -7.82 -16.08 20.56
CA ASN A 368 -8.86 -15.12 20.91
C ASN A 368 -8.73 -13.83 20.06
N PRO A 369 -9.59 -13.63 19.05
CA PRO A 369 -9.49 -12.47 18.15
C PRO A 369 -9.89 -11.14 18.83
N PHE A 370 -10.34 -11.18 20.08
CA PHE A 370 -10.79 -10.00 20.84
C PHE A 370 -9.80 -9.50 21.90
N GLN A 371 -8.64 -10.15 22.00
CA GLN A 371 -7.54 -9.69 22.84
C GLN A 371 -6.67 -8.68 22.09
N PRO A 372 -5.93 -7.82 22.82
CA PRO A 372 -4.87 -7.02 22.23
C PRO A 372 -3.91 -7.92 21.45
N VAL A 373 -3.54 -7.47 20.26
CA VAL A 373 -2.60 -8.18 19.38
C VAL A 373 -1.18 -7.78 19.76
N GLU A 374 -0.25 -8.72 19.64
CA GLU A 374 1.18 -8.53 19.89
C GLU A 374 1.97 -8.51 18.58
N LEU A 375 3.24 -8.09 18.63
CA LEU A 375 4.08 -7.97 17.44
C LEU A 375 4.26 -9.33 16.73
N GLU A 376 4.34 -10.42 17.48
CA GLU A 376 4.48 -11.79 16.98
C GLU A 376 3.27 -12.26 16.16
N ASP A 377 2.11 -11.62 16.30
CA ASP A 377 0.88 -11.95 15.59
C ASP A 377 0.83 -11.41 14.15
N ILE A 378 1.76 -10.53 13.77
CA ILE A 378 1.84 -9.99 12.41
C ILE A 378 2.12 -11.14 11.41
N SER A 379 1.50 -11.09 10.23
CA SER A 379 1.78 -12.08 9.19
C SER A 379 3.16 -11.85 8.59
N TRP A 380 3.83 -12.94 8.23
CA TRP A 380 5.16 -12.95 7.61
C TRP A 380 6.27 -12.39 8.51
N ALA A 381 7.17 -13.27 8.93
CA ALA A 381 8.19 -12.94 9.92
C ALA A 381 9.13 -11.79 9.47
N GLY A 382 9.34 -11.59 8.15
CA GLY A 382 10.17 -10.50 7.63
C GLY A 382 9.67 -9.08 8.02
N PHE A 383 8.35 -8.89 8.15
CA PHE A 383 7.78 -7.61 8.59
C PHE A 383 7.96 -7.36 10.10
N GLN A 384 8.03 -8.43 10.89
CA GLN A 384 8.24 -8.35 12.34
C GLN A 384 9.65 -7.89 12.66
N GLU A 385 10.66 -8.45 11.99
CA GLU A 385 12.06 -8.09 12.18
C GLU A 385 12.42 -6.71 11.61
N TRP A 386 11.74 -6.31 10.54
CA TRP A 386 11.99 -5.03 9.86
C TRP A 386 11.48 -3.82 10.66
N THR A 387 10.36 -3.97 11.37
CA THR A 387 9.70 -2.82 11.98
C THR A 387 10.46 -2.30 13.21
N ARG A 388 10.53 -0.98 13.37
CA ARG A 388 11.11 -0.33 14.56
C ARG A 388 10.06 0.23 15.50
N GLN A 389 8.82 0.34 15.02
CA GLN A 389 7.68 0.80 15.80
C GLN A 389 6.37 0.26 15.21
N TRP A 390 5.35 0.06 16.03
CA TRP A 390 4.12 -0.62 15.63
C TRP A 390 2.88 0.06 16.18
N ALA A 391 1.81 -0.01 15.37
CA ALA A 391 0.43 0.26 15.77
C ALA A 391 -0.40 -0.99 15.49
N LEU A 392 -0.80 -1.71 16.54
CA LEU A 392 -1.54 -2.97 16.41
C LEU A 392 -3.00 -2.74 16.72
N VAL A 393 -3.87 -3.23 15.83
CA VAL A 393 -5.31 -3.02 15.90
C VAL A 393 -6.04 -4.35 15.92
N SER A 394 -6.80 -4.58 16.99
CA SER A 394 -7.70 -5.73 17.11
C SER A 394 -9.09 -5.30 17.58
N ARG A 395 -10.09 -6.17 17.43
CA ARG A 395 -11.43 -5.86 17.95
C ARG A 395 -11.48 -6.13 19.44
N ARG A 396 -12.27 -5.37 20.20
CA ARG A 396 -12.57 -5.67 21.62
C ARG A 396 -13.84 -6.49 21.76
N THR A 397 -14.76 -6.30 20.81
CA THR A 397 -16.04 -6.98 20.74
C THR A 397 -16.34 -7.36 19.29
N PRO A 398 -17.20 -8.37 19.06
CA PRO A 398 -17.76 -8.63 17.74
C PRO A 398 -18.35 -7.35 17.13
N TYR A 399 -18.18 -7.18 15.81
CA TYR A 399 -18.84 -6.09 15.11
C TYR A 399 -20.34 -6.36 15.01
N ASN A 400 -21.17 -5.37 15.35
CA ASN A 400 -22.61 -5.45 15.13
C ASN A 400 -22.97 -4.70 13.83
N PRO A 401 -23.35 -5.41 12.75
CA PRO A 401 -23.72 -4.77 11.48
C PRO A 401 -24.82 -3.73 11.64
N GLY A 402 -24.75 -2.64 10.87
CA GLY A 402 -25.78 -1.60 10.87
C GLY A 402 -25.69 -0.60 12.02
N THR A 403 -24.72 -0.72 12.93
CA THR A 403 -24.50 0.28 14.00
C THR A 403 -23.54 1.40 13.60
N GLY A 404 -22.53 1.09 12.77
CA GLY A 404 -21.41 2.00 12.52
C GLY A 404 -20.46 2.13 13.71
N GLU A 405 -20.66 1.33 14.77
CA GLU A 405 -19.83 1.36 15.98
C GLU A 405 -18.74 0.29 15.94
N HIS A 406 -17.51 0.71 16.21
CA HIS A 406 -16.36 -0.18 16.29
C HIS A 406 -15.67 0.00 17.63
N ARG A 407 -15.41 -1.12 18.31
CA ARG A 407 -14.64 -1.16 19.54
C ARG A 407 -13.36 -1.92 19.29
N LEU A 408 -12.23 -1.24 19.40
CA LEU A 408 -10.91 -1.74 19.01
C LEU A 408 -9.90 -1.60 20.16
N TRP A 409 -8.98 -2.54 20.26
CA TRP A 409 -7.72 -2.34 20.97
C TRP A 409 -6.74 -1.67 20.01
N LEU A 410 -5.96 -0.74 20.54
CA LEU A 410 -4.91 -0.03 19.83
C LEU A 410 -3.65 -0.07 20.69
N THR A 411 -2.66 -0.83 20.25
CA THR A 411 -1.36 -0.96 20.92
C THR A 411 -0.32 -0.17 20.15
N PHE A 412 0.41 0.72 20.82
CA PHE A 412 1.58 1.39 20.26
C PHE A 412 2.85 0.87 20.94
N GLY A 413 3.94 0.84 20.19
CA GLY A 413 5.26 0.69 20.79
C GLY A 413 6.39 0.80 19.77
N GLY A 414 7.62 0.92 20.25
CA GLY A 414 8.78 0.97 19.36
C GLY A 414 10.11 0.88 20.09
N SER A 415 11.19 0.80 19.29
CA SER A 415 12.56 0.55 19.75
C SER A 415 13.10 1.62 20.71
N VAL A 416 12.55 2.83 20.68
CA VAL A 416 12.90 3.92 21.62
C VAL A 416 12.29 3.73 23.02
N GLY A 417 11.52 2.66 23.24
CA GLY A 417 10.99 2.27 24.55
C GLY A 417 9.58 2.74 24.86
N HIS A 418 8.93 3.53 23.98
CA HIS A 418 7.53 3.86 24.15
C HIS A 418 6.66 2.60 23.99
N SER A 419 5.65 2.44 24.83
CA SER A 419 4.68 1.36 24.75
C SER A 419 3.39 1.76 25.44
N SER A 420 2.26 1.57 24.77
CA SER A 420 0.95 1.87 25.37
C SER A 420 -0.16 1.02 24.78
N LEU A 421 -1.20 0.77 25.59
CA LEU A 421 -2.41 0.05 25.17
C LEU A 421 -3.63 0.93 25.44
N TRP A 422 -4.45 1.10 24.41
CA TRP A 422 -5.64 1.94 24.44
C TRP A 422 -6.86 1.21 23.92
N GLY A 423 -8.01 1.61 24.45
CA GLY A 423 -9.30 1.30 23.88
C GLY A 423 -9.72 2.36 22.88
N LEU A 424 -9.82 2.04 21.60
CA LEU A 424 -10.35 2.93 20.57
C LEU A 424 -11.81 2.59 20.28
N ASP A 425 -12.72 3.52 20.54
CA ASP A 425 -14.08 3.47 20.03
C ASP A 425 -14.19 4.39 18.82
N VAL A 426 -14.79 3.90 17.74
CA VAL A 426 -15.06 4.69 16.53
C VAL A 426 -16.53 4.57 16.19
N ASN A 427 -17.20 5.72 16.07
CA ASN A 427 -18.50 5.80 15.42
C ASN A 427 -18.30 6.40 14.02
N GLU A 428 -18.64 5.61 13.00
CA GLU A 428 -18.62 6.08 11.60
C GLU A 428 -20.01 6.40 11.03
N GLY A 429 -21.05 6.29 11.86
CA GLY A 429 -22.45 6.39 11.45
C GLY A 429 -22.88 5.24 10.54
N VAL A 430 -24.18 5.20 10.26
CA VAL A 430 -24.78 4.22 9.36
C VAL A 430 -24.91 4.84 7.97
N TYR A 431 -24.46 4.12 6.94
CA TYR A 431 -24.68 4.57 5.58
C TYR A 431 -26.18 4.60 5.25
N SER A 432 -26.71 5.76 4.90
CA SER A 432 -28.06 5.93 4.38
C SER A 432 -28.04 6.88 3.19
N ARG A 433 -29.05 6.80 2.30
CA ARG A 433 -29.16 7.71 1.14
C ARG A 433 -29.32 9.18 1.55
N HIS A 434 -29.73 9.44 2.78
CA HIS A 434 -30.08 10.78 3.27
C HIS A 434 -29.15 11.31 4.36
N THR A 435 -28.40 10.42 5.04
CA THR A 435 -27.55 10.77 6.17
C THR A 435 -26.10 10.43 5.81
N PRO A 436 -25.21 11.43 5.65
CA PRO A 436 -23.81 11.18 5.43
C PRO A 436 -23.17 10.55 6.66
N ARG A 437 -22.25 9.62 6.43
CA ARG A 437 -21.38 9.07 7.47
C ARG A 437 -20.48 10.15 8.06
N PHE A 438 -19.98 9.89 9.26
CA PHE A 438 -19.05 10.76 9.98
C PHE A 438 -17.88 9.96 10.52
N TRP A 439 -16.99 10.61 11.27
CA TRP A 439 -15.85 9.96 11.93
C TRP A 439 -15.69 10.56 13.33
N GLU A 440 -16.01 9.77 14.35
CA GLU A 440 -15.89 10.16 15.75
C GLU A 440 -15.09 9.11 16.52
N PRO A 441 -13.76 9.29 16.63
CA PRO A 441 -12.91 8.43 17.44
C PRO A 441 -12.89 8.90 18.90
N THR A 442 -12.85 7.96 19.83
CA THR A 442 -12.67 8.19 21.26
C THR A 442 -11.63 7.21 21.81
N ILE A 443 -10.57 7.76 22.41
CA ILE A 443 -9.55 6.98 23.11
C ILE A 443 -9.96 6.80 24.58
N ARG A 444 -9.84 5.56 25.08
CA ARG A 444 -10.13 5.15 26.45
C ARG A 444 -8.93 4.46 27.07
N THR A 445 -8.75 4.63 28.38
CA THR A 445 -7.80 3.81 29.15
C THR A 445 -8.21 2.33 29.12
N VAL A 446 -7.28 1.43 29.43
CA VAL A 446 -7.56 -0.03 29.47
C VAL A 446 -8.66 -0.39 30.47
N ASN A 447 -8.72 0.30 31.61
CA ASN A 447 -9.73 0.06 32.63
C ASN A 447 -11.11 0.52 32.14
N ASP A 448 -11.22 1.77 31.67
CA ASP A 448 -12.49 2.31 31.15
C ASP A 448 -13.02 1.49 29.98
N ALA A 449 -12.11 1.04 29.12
CA ALA A 449 -12.38 0.14 28.01
C ALA A 449 -13.08 -1.15 28.45
N ARG A 450 -12.50 -1.83 29.44
CA ARG A 450 -13.02 -3.11 29.96
C ARG A 450 -14.34 -2.91 30.70
N GLU A 451 -14.45 -1.86 31.51
CA GLU A 451 -15.70 -1.55 32.22
C GLU A 451 -16.85 -1.20 31.27
N THR A 452 -16.58 -0.39 30.25
CA THR A 452 -17.59 0.01 29.26
C THR A 452 -18.07 -1.20 28.45
N ALA A 453 -17.16 -2.11 28.09
CA ALA A 453 -17.53 -3.36 27.42
C ALA A 453 -18.46 -4.20 28.30
N LYS A 454 -18.13 -4.36 29.59
CA LYS A 454 -18.97 -5.10 30.55
C LYS A 454 -20.36 -4.47 30.72
N ARG A 455 -20.44 -3.15 30.92
CA ARG A 455 -21.71 -2.42 31.04
C ARG A 455 -22.58 -2.54 29.78
N CYS A 456 -21.97 -2.47 28.58
CA CYS A 456 -22.71 -2.63 27.34
C CYS A 456 -23.20 -4.07 27.12
N GLU A 457 -22.42 -5.07 27.51
CA GLU A 457 -22.84 -6.47 27.46
C GLU A 457 -24.04 -6.71 28.41
N GLU A 458 -23.98 -6.17 29.63
CA GLU A 458 -25.08 -6.23 30.60
C GLU A 458 -26.34 -5.52 30.07
N LYS A 459 -26.17 -4.32 29.48
CA LYS A 459 -27.27 -3.55 28.88
C LYS A 459 -27.88 -4.29 27.69
N SER A 460 -27.07 -4.84 26.78
CA SER A 460 -27.56 -5.61 25.62
C SER A 460 -28.29 -6.88 26.05
N LYS A 461 -27.80 -7.58 27.08
CA LYS A 461 -28.50 -8.73 27.68
C LYS A 461 -29.83 -8.31 28.29
N ALA A 462 -29.89 -7.16 28.97
CA ALA A 462 -31.12 -6.62 29.54
C ALA A 462 -32.13 -6.22 28.45
N GLU A 463 -31.70 -5.52 27.40
CA GLU A 463 -32.54 -5.14 26.25
C GLU A 463 -33.05 -6.36 25.49
N ALA A 464 -32.20 -7.35 25.22
CA ALA A 464 -32.61 -8.59 24.57
C ALA A 464 -33.59 -9.41 25.43
N LYS A 465 -33.45 -9.36 26.76
CA LYS A 465 -34.41 -9.96 27.69
C LYS A 465 -35.74 -9.21 27.65
N GLU A 466 -35.72 -7.89 27.71
CA GLU A 466 -36.93 -7.06 27.65
C GLU A 466 -37.68 -7.23 26.33
N ASN A 467 -36.99 -7.21 25.19
CA ASN A 467 -37.62 -7.47 23.89
C ASN A 467 -38.27 -8.86 23.85
N LYS A 468 -37.58 -9.89 24.35
CA LYS A 468 -38.15 -11.26 24.45
C LYS A 468 -39.35 -11.35 25.37
N GLU A 469 -39.42 -10.54 26.42
CA GLU A 469 -40.57 -10.45 27.32
C GLU A 469 -41.71 -9.66 26.68
N ALA A 470 -41.41 -8.56 25.98
CA ALA A 470 -42.36 -7.77 25.21
C ALA A 470 -43.02 -8.59 24.09
N ASP A 471 -42.23 -9.36 23.33
CA ASP A 471 -42.74 -10.29 22.30
C ASP A 471 -43.68 -11.34 22.91
N ALA A 472 -43.34 -11.87 24.08
CA ALA A 472 -44.17 -12.85 24.77
C ALA A 472 -45.49 -12.23 25.24
N ARG A 473 -45.46 -11.00 25.79
CA ARG A 473 -46.67 -10.24 26.16
C ARG A 473 -47.54 -9.95 24.93
N ALA A 474 -46.95 -9.54 23.82
CA ALA A 474 -47.65 -9.28 22.57
C ALA A 474 -48.31 -10.56 22.00
N ALA A 475 -47.60 -11.69 22.02
CA ALA A 475 -48.15 -12.98 21.60
C ALA A 475 -49.35 -13.41 22.46
N VAL A 476 -49.27 -13.21 23.78
CA VAL A 476 -50.38 -13.48 24.71
C VAL A 476 -51.58 -12.58 24.41
N ARG A 477 -51.38 -11.26 24.27
CA ARG A 477 -52.45 -10.32 23.90
C ARG A 477 -53.13 -10.72 22.59
N LYS A 478 -52.34 -10.98 21.54
CA LYS A 478 -52.86 -11.40 20.23
C LYS A 478 -53.63 -12.72 20.28
N ALA A 479 -53.18 -13.68 21.10
CA ALA A 479 -53.89 -14.94 21.30
C ALA A 479 -55.24 -14.72 22.01
N LEU A 480 -55.27 -13.89 23.05
CA LEU A 480 -56.49 -13.56 23.79
C LEU A 480 -57.48 -12.72 22.97
N ALA A 481 -57.01 -11.81 22.11
CA ALA A 481 -57.86 -11.04 21.21
C ALA A 481 -58.68 -11.92 20.25
N LYS A 482 -58.14 -13.09 19.88
CA LYS A 482 -58.85 -14.10 19.06
C LYS A 482 -59.93 -14.85 19.83
N GLN A 483 -59.96 -14.78 21.17
CA GLN A 483 -60.97 -15.40 22.02
C GLN A 483 -61.50 -14.40 23.06
N PRO A 484 -62.42 -13.49 22.67
CA PRO A 484 -62.91 -12.42 23.54
C PRO A 484 -63.57 -12.91 24.84
N ASP A 485 -64.21 -14.08 24.80
CA ASP A 485 -64.84 -14.70 25.97
C ASP A 485 -63.83 -15.31 26.97
N GLY A 486 -62.56 -15.37 26.58
CA GLY A 486 -61.45 -15.88 27.37
C GLY A 486 -61.09 -17.34 27.05
N CYS A 487 -59.87 -17.73 27.43
CA CYS A 487 -59.38 -19.09 27.21
C CYS A 487 -58.55 -19.63 28.37
N THR A 488 -58.38 -20.95 28.44
CA THR A 488 -57.61 -21.57 29.53
C THR A 488 -56.11 -21.38 29.31
N LYS A 489 -55.31 -21.47 30.37
CA LYS A 489 -53.84 -21.36 30.27
C LYS A 489 -53.24 -22.36 29.27
N THR A 490 -53.83 -23.56 29.15
CA THR A 490 -53.41 -24.59 28.18
C THR A 490 -53.69 -24.16 26.74
N ASP A 491 -54.86 -23.59 26.47
CA ASP A 491 -55.23 -23.07 25.15
C ASP A 491 -54.34 -21.89 24.77
N LEU A 492 -54.11 -20.97 25.72
CA LEU A 492 -53.21 -19.83 25.59
C LEU A 492 -51.79 -20.24 25.20
N LYS A 493 -51.27 -21.28 25.85
CA LYS A 493 -49.93 -21.82 25.58
C LYS A 493 -49.79 -22.27 24.13
N ALA A 494 -50.80 -22.97 23.61
CA ALA A 494 -50.81 -23.45 22.24
C ALA A 494 -50.95 -22.29 21.23
N MET A 495 -51.86 -21.35 21.51
CA MET A 495 -52.14 -20.22 20.61
C MET A 495 -51.01 -19.19 20.54
N ALA A 496 -50.37 -18.89 21.68
CA ALA A 496 -49.24 -17.96 21.75
C ALA A 496 -47.89 -18.63 21.41
N GLN A 497 -47.86 -19.96 21.26
CA GLN A 497 -46.66 -20.76 20.98
C GLN A 497 -45.52 -20.53 22.00
N LEU A 498 -45.87 -20.35 23.28
CA LEU A 498 -44.92 -20.11 24.36
C LEU A 498 -44.72 -21.37 25.22
N ASN A 499 -43.55 -21.47 25.86
CA ASN A 499 -43.34 -22.47 26.91
C ASN A 499 -44.05 -22.06 28.22
N THR A 500 -44.12 -22.97 29.20
CA THR A 500 -44.88 -22.75 30.45
C THR A 500 -44.38 -21.54 31.24
N ASP A 501 -43.06 -21.35 31.34
CA ASP A 501 -42.47 -20.31 32.18
C ASP A 501 -42.66 -18.93 31.57
N ARG A 502 -42.40 -18.78 30.26
CA ARG A 502 -42.59 -17.51 29.53
C ARG A 502 -44.06 -17.11 29.49
N LEU A 503 -44.96 -18.08 29.31
CA LEU A 503 -46.40 -17.84 29.39
C LEU A 503 -46.80 -17.33 30.77
N THR A 504 -46.32 -17.99 31.84
CA THR A 504 -46.68 -17.63 33.21
C THR A 504 -46.19 -16.23 33.56
N LEU A 505 -44.95 -15.90 33.20
CA LEU A 505 -44.38 -14.57 33.45
C LEU A 505 -45.13 -13.48 32.66
N ALA A 506 -45.33 -13.66 31.36
CA ALA A 506 -46.04 -12.68 30.52
C ALA A 506 -47.49 -12.47 30.98
N LEU A 507 -48.19 -13.55 31.35
CA LEU A 507 -49.56 -13.48 31.84
C LEU A 507 -49.64 -12.76 33.19
N THR A 508 -48.70 -13.02 34.10
CA THR A 508 -48.61 -12.32 35.40
C THR A 508 -48.38 -10.82 35.19
N GLN A 509 -47.41 -10.44 34.35
CA GLN A 509 -47.15 -9.04 34.01
C GLN A 509 -48.39 -8.33 33.42
N LEU A 510 -49.13 -9.02 32.54
CA LEU A 510 -50.35 -8.47 31.94
C LEU A 510 -51.53 -8.36 32.92
N LEU A 511 -51.62 -9.28 33.89
CA LEU A 511 -52.60 -9.21 34.99
C LEU A 511 -52.28 -8.05 35.92
N ASP A 512 -51.02 -7.91 36.34
CA ASP A 512 -50.55 -6.84 37.22
C ASP A 512 -50.73 -5.45 36.59
N ALA A 513 -50.53 -5.36 35.28
CA ALA A 513 -50.77 -4.15 34.50
C ALA A 513 -52.27 -3.88 34.20
N GLY A 514 -53.17 -4.80 34.56
CA GLY A 514 -54.61 -4.67 34.32
C GLY A 514 -55.03 -4.80 32.85
N HIS A 515 -54.18 -5.34 31.98
CA HIS A 515 -54.50 -5.59 30.57
C HIS A 515 -55.29 -6.88 30.38
N VAL A 516 -55.08 -7.86 31.27
CA VAL A 516 -55.77 -9.15 31.30
C VAL A 516 -56.51 -9.28 32.62
N GLU A 517 -57.65 -9.97 32.60
CA GLU A 517 -58.41 -10.32 33.81
C GLU A 517 -58.71 -11.81 33.85
N VAL A 518 -58.90 -12.33 35.07
CA VAL A 518 -59.30 -13.73 35.30
C VAL A 518 -60.80 -13.86 35.12
N CYS A 519 -61.22 -14.83 34.31
CA CYS A 519 -62.63 -15.14 34.06
C CYS A 519 -62.96 -16.60 34.35
N GLU A 520 -64.25 -16.92 34.45
CA GLU A 520 -64.73 -18.28 34.70
C GLU A 520 -65.30 -18.88 33.41
N LEU A 521 -64.61 -19.89 32.84
CA LEU A 521 -65.00 -20.52 31.58
C LEU A 521 -65.85 -21.76 31.83
N LYS A 522 -67.00 -21.86 31.14
CA LYS A 522 -67.82 -23.08 31.12
C LYS A 522 -67.42 -23.99 29.96
N LYS A 523 -66.82 -25.15 30.26
CA LYS A 523 -66.60 -26.24 29.28
C LYS A 523 -67.50 -27.43 29.62
N SER A 524 -67.63 -28.40 28.71
CA SER A 524 -68.50 -29.59 28.86
C SER A 524 -68.26 -30.44 30.12
N LYS A 525 -67.10 -30.30 30.78
CA LYS A 525 -66.71 -31.03 32.00
C LYS A 525 -66.68 -30.18 33.28
N GLY A 526 -67.24 -28.96 33.28
CA GLY A 526 -67.31 -28.09 34.47
C GLY A 526 -66.79 -26.68 34.24
N LYS A 527 -66.63 -25.93 35.35
CA LYS A 527 -66.11 -24.55 35.33
C LYS A 527 -64.60 -24.54 35.56
N PHE A 528 -63.86 -23.76 34.77
CA PHE A 528 -62.40 -23.67 34.83
C PHE A 528 -61.95 -22.20 34.87
N PRO A 529 -60.84 -21.89 35.56
CA PRO A 529 -60.24 -20.56 35.51
C PRO A 529 -59.68 -20.29 34.10
N GLY A 530 -60.07 -19.15 33.54
CA GLY A 530 -59.63 -18.65 32.25
C GLY A 530 -59.08 -17.23 32.36
N TYR A 531 -58.55 -16.75 31.25
CA TYR A 531 -58.00 -15.41 31.12
C TYR A 531 -58.61 -14.76 29.89
N ARG A 532 -58.93 -13.47 29.99
CA ARG A 532 -59.40 -12.66 28.85
C ARG A 532 -58.79 -11.26 28.90
N LEU A 533 -58.69 -10.61 27.75
CA LEU A 533 -58.35 -9.19 27.71
C LEU A 533 -59.48 -8.36 28.34
N THR A 534 -59.12 -7.26 28.99
CA THR A 534 -60.12 -6.29 29.43
C THR A 534 -60.80 -5.63 28.23
N ASN A 535 -62.03 -5.14 28.40
CA ASN A 535 -62.80 -4.50 27.32
C ASN A 535 -62.00 -3.36 26.65
N ARG A 536 -61.26 -2.59 27.45
CA ARG A 536 -60.39 -1.52 26.96
C ARG A 536 -59.30 -2.04 26.03
N GLU A 537 -58.66 -3.16 26.35
CA GLU A 537 -57.60 -3.74 25.51
C GLU A 537 -58.16 -4.45 24.28
N LEU A 538 -59.35 -5.05 24.36
CA LEU A 538 -60.05 -5.61 23.20
C LEU A 538 -60.32 -4.53 22.13
N GLU A 539 -60.74 -3.34 22.54
CA GLU A 539 -60.92 -2.20 21.63
C GLU A 539 -59.61 -1.71 20.99
N VAL A 540 -58.50 -1.75 21.76
CA VAL A 540 -57.16 -1.36 21.26
C VAL A 540 -56.66 -2.37 20.22
N GLU A 541 -56.76 -3.67 20.50
CA GLU A 541 -56.36 -4.73 19.56
C GLU A 541 -57.22 -4.73 18.29
N ALA A 542 -58.53 -4.47 18.42
CA ALA A 542 -59.43 -4.34 17.26
C ALA A 542 -59.04 -3.17 16.35
N LYS A 543 -58.63 -2.03 16.93
CA LYS A 543 -58.14 -0.87 16.16
C LYS A 543 -56.80 -1.16 15.49
N LEU A 544 -55.88 -1.84 16.16
CA LEU A 544 -54.58 -2.23 15.58
C LEU A 544 -54.76 -3.20 14.40
N ALA A 545 -55.62 -4.20 14.55
CA ALA A 545 -55.91 -5.16 13.48
C ALA A 545 -56.54 -4.50 12.23
N ALA A 546 -57.32 -3.43 12.42
CA ALA A 546 -57.91 -2.66 11.31
C ALA A 546 -56.86 -1.82 10.55
N VAL A 547 -55.80 -1.36 11.22
CA VAL A 547 -54.70 -0.61 10.60
C VAL A 547 -53.78 -1.55 9.81
N ASP A 548 -53.41 -2.70 10.37
CA ASP A 548 -52.58 -3.69 9.67
C ASP A 548 -53.27 -4.24 8.41
N GLY A 549 -54.59 -4.51 8.49
CA GLY A 549 -55.38 -4.95 7.34
C GLY A 549 -55.50 -3.90 6.23
N ALA A 550 -55.48 -2.61 6.56
CA ALA A 550 -55.47 -1.52 5.58
C ALA A 550 -54.10 -1.40 4.88
N TYR A 551 -53.00 -1.66 5.59
CA TYR A 551 -51.64 -1.65 5.03
C TYR A 551 -51.36 -2.85 4.10
N GLU A 552 -51.74 -4.06 4.51
CA GLU A 552 -51.60 -5.27 3.68
C GLU A 552 -52.45 -5.19 2.39
N SER A 553 -53.60 -4.51 2.44
CA SER A 553 -54.43 -4.26 1.25
C SER A 553 -53.85 -3.24 0.28
N ALA A 554 -52.94 -2.36 0.74
CA ALA A 554 -52.25 -1.38 -0.10
C ALA A 554 -51.00 -1.96 -0.78
N GLU A 555 -50.28 -2.89 -0.12
CA GLU A 555 -49.13 -3.59 -0.70
C GLU A 555 -49.52 -4.71 -1.69
N SER A 556 -50.75 -5.22 -1.65
CA SER A 556 -51.23 -6.25 -2.58
C SER A 556 -51.65 -5.72 -3.96
N THR A 557 -51.47 -4.43 -4.26
CA THR A 557 -51.68 -3.89 -5.60
C THR A 557 -50.52 -4.33 -6.49
N PRO A 558 -50.73 -5.16 -7.54
CA PRO A 558 -49.64 -5.60 -8.38
C PRO A 558 -49.09 -4.40 -9.15
N VAL A 559 -47.82 -4.05 -8.89
CA VAL A 559 -47.06 -3.17 -9.78
C VAL A 559 -47.00 -3.86 -11.13
N ALA A 560 -47.69 -3.30 -12.12
CA ALA A 560 -47.60 -3.75 -13.50
C ALA A 560 -46.12 -3.75 -13.90
N SER A 561 -45.62 -4.90 -14.33
CA SER A 561 -44.28 -5.07 -14.88
C SER A 561 -44.12 -4.14 -16.07
N GLN A 562 -43.41 -3.02 -15.88
CA GLN A 562 -42.86 -2.27 -17.00
C GLN A 562 -41.67 -3.04 -17.57
N ASN A 563 -41.73 -3.28 -18.88
CA ASN A 563 -40.69 -3.90 -19.69
C ASN A 563 -39.32 -3.22 -19.47
N PRO A 564 -38.20 -3.94 -19.34
CA PRO A 564 -36.88 -3.33 -19.15
C PRO A 564 -36.25 -2.68 -20.41
N ASP A 565 -36.93 -2.68 -21.57
CA ASP A 565 -36.28 -2.40 -22.87
C ASP A 565 -36.60 -1.02 -23.51
N GLU A 566 -37.23 -0.08 -22.79
CA GLU A 566 -37.47 1.28 -23.32
C GLU A 566 -36.96 2.36 -22.37
N PHE A 567 -35.65 2.41 -22.10
CA PHE A 567 -35.00 3.64 -21.59
C PHE A 567 -33.52 3.61 -21.96
N ASN A 568 -33.24 3.74 -23.25
CA ASN A 568 -31.89 4.03 -23.73
C ASN A 568 -31.98 4.93 -24.96
N ASP A 569 -32.57 6.11 -24.77
CA ASP A 569 -32.39 7.28 -25.62
C ASP A 569 -33.02 8.47 -24.91
N GLU A 570 -32.20 9.14 -24.10
CA GLU A 570 -32.24 10.56 -23.73
C GLU A 570 -31.56 10.72 -22.39
N LEU A 571 -30.28 11.08 -22.44
CA LEU A 571 -29.59 12.08 -21.61
C LEU A 571 -28.10 11.94 -21.90
N GLY A 572 -27.65 12.65 -22.95
CA GLY A 572 -26.25 13.00 -23.06
C GLY A 572 -25.94 14.06 -22.00
N PHE A 573 -25.08 13.72 -21.05
CA PHE A 573 -24.07 14.59 -20.42
C PHE A 573 -23.05 13.74 -19.65
#